data_AF-K9ECH7-F1
#
_entry.id   AF-K9ECH7-F1
#
_cell.length_a   1.000
_cell.length_b   1.000
_cell.length_c   1.000
_cell.angle_alpha   90.00
_cell.angle_beta   90.00
_cell.angle_gamma   90.00
#
_symmetry.space_group_name_H-M   'P 1'
#
loop_
_entity.id
_entity.type
_entity.pdbx_description
1 polymer ?
#
loop_
_entity_poly.entity_id
_entity_poly.type
_entity_poly.pdbx_seq_one_letter_code
_entity_poly.pdbx_strand_id
1 'polypeptide(L)' 'MKSMKIDLEGFRFEVSKHKSDYEVEWLDRPDEGYPSGYSALYANRSDGKSPPRPDAEIVADIRDWLLEELRERNFPTQ' A
#
# COMPACT_ATOMS: atom_id res chain seq x y z
N MET A 1 2.20 -11.53 -13.29
CA MET A 1 1.68 -10.63 -12.25
C MET A 1 1.35 -11.48 -11.05
N LYS A 2 1.77 -11.07 -9.85
CA LYS A 2 1.46 -11.80 -8.62
C LYS A 2 0.68 -10.86 -7.71
N SER A 3 -0.58 -11.18 -7.43
CA SER A 3 -1.37 -10.48 -6.43
C SER A 3 -1.25 -11.19 -5.08
N MET A 4 -1.29 -10.43 -4.00
CA MET A 4 -1.37 -10.95 -2.64
C MET A 4 -2.45 -10.20 -1.87
N LYS A 5 -3.20 -10.90 -1.02
CA LYS A 5 -4.20 -10.30 -0.15
C LYS A 5 -3.60 -10.11 1.23
N ILE A 6 -3.73 -8.91 1.77
CA ILE A 6 -3.21 -8.56 3.09
C ILE A 6 -4.32 -7.96 3.94
N ASP A 7 -4.25 -8.22 5.24
CA ASP A 7 -5.18 -7.72 6.23
C ASP A 7 -4.39 -6.83 7.20
N LEU A 8 -4.77 -5.55 7.29
CA LEU A 8 -4.08 -4.54 8.09
C LEU A 8 -5.10 -3.72 8.86
N GLU A 9 -4.97 -3.70 10.20
CA GLU A 9 -5.84 -2.92 11.10
C GLU A 9 -7.36 -3.18 10.89
N GLY A 10 -7.73 -4.40 10.43
CA GLY A 10 -9.11 -4.78 10.12
C GLY A 10 -9.57 -4.45 8.70
N PHE A 11 -8.69 -3.90 7.87
CA PHE A 11 -8.94 -3.59 6.46
C PHE A 11 -8.25 -4.60 5.54
N ARG A 12 -8.94 -4.99 4.47
CA ARG A 12 -8.42 -5.92 3.46
C ARG A 12 -7.98 -5.19 2.21
N PHE A 13 -6.76 -5.52 1.75
CA PHE A 13 -6.16 -4.97 0.55
C PHE A 13 -5.71 -6.07 -0.40
N GLU A 14 -5.81 -5.80 -1.69
CA GLU A 14 -5.20 -6.61 -2.75
C GLU A 14 -3.99 -5.86 -3.30
N VAL A 15 -2.82 -6.47 -3.15
CA VAL A 15 -1.56 -5.93 -3.63
C VAL A 15 -1.16 -6.64 -4.91
N SER A 16 -1.30 -5.95 -6.04
CA SER A 16 -0.85 -6.39 -7.35
C SER A 16 0.61 -6.00 -7.56
N LYS A 17 1.51 -6.99 -7.56
CA LYS A 17 2.95 -6.77 -7.79
C LYS A 17 3.30 -6.91 -9.26
N HIS A 18 3.91 -5.86 -9.78
CA HIS A 18 4.50 -5.78 -11.11
C HIS A 18 6.03 -5.84 -11.00
N LYS A 19 6.72 -5.84 -12.15
CA LYS A 19 8.19 -5.95 -12.19
C LYS A 19 8.89 -4.77 -11.51
N SER A 20 8.27 -3.59 -11.54
CA SER A 20 8.87 -2.31 -11.13
C SER A 20 7.89 -1.41 -10.40
N ASP A 21 6.73 -1.92 -9.99
CA ASP A 21 5.65 -1.20 -9.33
C ASP A 21 4.80 -2.21 -8.55
N TYR A 22 4.09 -1.69 -7.56
CA TYR A 22 3.02 -2.45 -6.94
C TYR A 22 1.82 -1.53 -6.70
N GLU A 23 0.65 -2.11 -6.91
CA GLU A 23 -0.62 -1.43 -6.77
C GLU A 23 -1.39 -2.07 -5.64
N VAL A 24 -2.07 -1.27 -4.84
CA VAL A 24 -2.78 -1.70 -3.64
C VAL A 24 -4.18 -1.18 -3.75
N GLU A 25 -5.13 -2.09 -3.80
CA GLU A 25 -6.54 -1.78 -3.92
C GLU A 25 -7.29 -2.24 -2.66
N TRP A 26 -8.26 -1.46 -2.24
CA TRP A 26 -9.15 -1.85 -1.14
C TRP A 26 -10.07 -2.97 -1.60
N LEU A 27 -10.01 -4.12 -0.93
CA LEU A 27 -10.97 -5.21 -1.15
C LEU A 27 -12.27 -4.96 -0.39
N ASP A 28 -12.16 -4.40 0.81
CA ASP A 28 -13.28 -4.11 1.70
C ASP A 28 -13.20 -2.63 2.05
N ARG A 29 -13.60 -1.77 1.10
CA ARG A 29 -13.56 -0.32 1.30
C ARG A 29 -14.64 0.05 2.32
N PRO A 30 -14.29 0.51 3.53
CA PRO A 30 -15.25 0.75 4.59
C PRO A 30 -16.15 1.97 4.30
N ASP A 31 -15.63 3.00 3.62
CA ASP A 31 -16.28 4.29 3.41
C ASP A 31 -15.80 5.00 2.12
N GLU A 32 -16.65 5.85 1.54
CA GLU A 32 -16.34 6.63 0.32
C GLU A 32 -15.21 7.64 0.52
N GLY A 33 -14.94 8.04 1.77
CA GLY A 33 -13.82 8.93 2.08
C GLY A 33 -12.44 8.27 2.04
N TYR A 34 -12.35 6.94 1.91
CA TYR A 34 -11.05 6.25 1.78
C TYR A 34 -10.55 6.39 0.33
N PRO A 35 -9.25 6.59 0.12
CA PRO A 35 -8.67 6.66 -1.22
C PRO A 35 -8.97 5.36 -1.98
N SER A 36 -9.13 5.46 -3.30
CA SER A 36 -9.47 4.29 -4.11
C SER A 36 -8.41 3.19 -4.07
N GLY A 37 -7.16 3.54 -3.77
CA GLY A 37 -6.03 2.64 -3.61
C GLY A 37 -4.73 3.41 -3.37
N TYR A 38 -3.65 2.67 -3.21
CA TYR A 38 -2.28 3.17 -3.07
C TYR A 38 -1.42 2.52 -4.15
N SER A 39 -0.78 3.32 -4.99
CA SER A 39 0.18 2.81 -5.98
C SER A 39 1.55 3.39 -5.69
N ALA A 40 2.50 2.51 -5.40
CA ALA A 40 3.88 2.89 -5.21
C ALA A 40 4.70 2.41 -6.41
N LEU A 41 5.18 3.38 -7.16
CA LEU A 41 6.20 3.14 -8.17
C LEU A 41 7.53 2.83 -7.45
N TYR A 42 8.20 1.75 -7.83
CA TYR A 42 9.61 1.63 -7.47
C TYR A 42 10.32 2.67 -8.32
N ALA A 43 10.49 3.88 -7.77
CA ALA A 43 11.41 4.84 -8.33
C ALA A 43 12.78 4.14 -8.35
N ASN A 44 13.18 3.70 -9.53
CA ASN A 44 14.49 3.14 -9.82
C ASN A 44 15.53 4.08 -9.20
N ARG A 45 16.04 3.76 -8.00
CA ARG A 45 17.32 4.31 -7.59
C ARG A 45 18.30 3.79 -8.61
N SER A 46 19.00 4.71 -9.28
CA SER A 46 19.77 4.58 -10.53
C SER A 46 20.87 3.51 -10.60
N ASP A 47 20.88 2.51 -9.72
CA ASP A 47 21.96 1.53 -9.58
C ASP A 47 21.64 0.12 -10.11
N GLY A 48 20.44 -0.10 -10.67
CA GLY A 48 20.13 -1.32 -11.44
C GLY A 48 20.19 -2.65 -10.67
N LYS A 49 20.39 -2.62 -9.34
CA LYS A 49 20.46 -3.80 -8.47
C LYS A 49 19.74 -3.56 -7.14
N SER A 50 18.46 -3.23 -7.18
CA SER A 50 17.62 -3.48 -6.01
C SER A 50 16.92 -4.82 -6.19
N PRO A 51 17.13 -5.79 -5.28
CA PRO A 51 16.33 -7.00 -5.29
C PRO A 51 14.85 -6.64 -5.15
N PRO A 52 13.92 -7.49 -5.64
CA PRO A 52 12.50 -7.30 -5.37
C PRO A 52 12.31 -7.15 -3.86
N ARG A 53 11.66 -6.06 -3.42
CA ARG A 53 11.37 -5.89 -1.98
C ARG A 53 10.60 -7.12 -1.50
N PRO A 54 11.01 -7.75 -0.38
CA PRO A 54 10.28 -8.86 0.18
C PRO A 54 8.84 -8.43 0.50
N ASP A 55 7.92 -9.39 0.49
CA ASP A 55 6.51 -9.12 0.78
C ASP A 55 6.34 -8.33 2.09
N ALA A 56 7.19 -8.59 3.09
CA ALA A 56 7.21 -7.90 4.37
C ALA A 56 7.46 -6.38 4.28
N GLU A 57 8.38 -5.91 3.42
CA GLU A 57 8.62 -4.47 3.26
C GLU A 57 7.44 -3.79 2.57
N ILE A 58 6.82 -4.44 1.59
CA ILE A 58 5.64 -3.92 0.91
C ILE A 58 4.47 -3.83 1.89
N VAL A 59 4.27 -4.85 2.73
CA VAL A 59 3.24 -4.80 3.79
C VAL A 59 3.52 -3.70 4.81
N ALA A 60 4.79 -3.49 5.19
CA ALA A 60 5.15 -2.42 6.11
C ALA A 60 4.87 -1.02 5.53
N ASP A 61 5.19 -0.83 4.24
CA ASP A 61 4.94 0.42 3.51
C ASP A 61 3.44 0.73 3.42
N ILE A 62 2.63 -0.27 3.08
CA ILE A 62 1.16 -0.14 3.03
C ILE A 62 0.59 0.14 4.42
N ARG A 63 1.14 -0.49 5.46
CA ARG A 63 0.73 -0.24 6.83
C ARG A 63 1.04 1.18 7.26
N ASP A 64 2.22 1.70 6.92
CA ASP A 64 2.62 3.06 7.22
C ASP A 64 1.68 4.07 6.54
N TRP A 65 1.43 3.89 5.25
CA TRP A 65 0.44 4.67 4.50
C TRP A 65 -0.96 4.59 5.12
N LEU A 66 -1.44 3.39 5.46
CA LEU A 66 -2.74 3.22 6.10
C LEU A 66 -2.82 3.94 7.45
N LEU A 67 -1.77 3.86 8.27
CA LEU A 67 -1.72 4.55 9.55
C LEU A 67 -1.71 6.06 9.37
N GLU A 68 -1.05 6.58 8.34
CA GLU A 68 -1.07 8.01 7.98
C GLU A 68 -2.48 8.45 7.58
N GLU A 69 -3.14 7.72 6.67
CA GLU A 69 -4.53 7.97 6.26
C GLU A 69 -5.51 7.95 7.45
N LEU A 70 -5.38 6.95 8.33
CA LEU A 70 -6.20 6.85 9.54
C LEU A 70 -5.90 7.99 10.51
N ARG A 71 -4.63 8.41 10.63
CA ARG A 71 -4.22 9.51 11.49
C ARG A 71 -4.75 10.85 11.00
N GLU A 72 -4.63 11.16 9.71
CA GLU A 72 -5.15 12.40 9.12
C GLU A 72 -6.67 12.51 9.29
N ARG A 73 -7.37 11.37 9.31
CA ARG A 73 -8.83 11.34 9.41
C ARG A 73 -9.33 11.29 10.85
N ASN A 74 -8.59 10.66 11.75
CA ASN A 74 -8.90 10.67 13.18
C ASN A 74 -8.52 12.01 13.85
N PHE A 75 -7.64 12.79 13.23
CA PHE A 75 -7.29 14.14 13.65
C PHE A 75 -7.46 15.11 12.48
N PRO A 76 -8.70 15.55 12.16
CA PRO A 76 -8.85 16.73 11.31
C PRO A 76 -8.18 17.87 12.06
N THR A 77 -7.04 18.33 11.56
CA THR A 77 -6.33 19.51 12.08
C THR A 77 -7.35 20.65 12.17
N GLN A 78 -7.76 20.99 13.40
CA GLN A 78 -8.68 22.09 13.70
C GLN A 78 -8.04 23.44 13.38
#